data_AF-G9YSD2-F1
#
_entry.id   AF-G9YSD2-F1
#
_cell.length_a   1.000
_cell.length_b   1.000
_cell.length_c   1.000
_cell.angle_alpha   90.00
_cell.angle_beta   90.00
_cell.angle_gamma   90.00
#
_symmetry.space_group_name_H-M   'P 1'
#
loop_
_entity.id
_entity.type
_entity.pdbx_description
1 polymer ?
#
loop_
_entity_poly.entity_id
_entity_poly.type
_entity_poly.pdbx_seq_one_letter_code
_entity_poly.pdbx_strand_id
1 'polypeptide(L)'
;MAITQVRAQFNGQWYMLTYNEDARAYQTTITPDTFSGGQPDGYYDVTVEATNDSGVVVTTDGDNLLGLRLVVRETIQPILTLVSPEAGYVTTNTPAVTWTAQDNDGGSGIDPDSAMVKLDGKAVPAEQVSVTAGAGGTYTITYTPGAALAEGPHTVQAGISDNDGNTATMEANYIVDTVPPALSALLSFEEVVVDPYTVTITGQTNDATAPPVTMTVMDNGAVAGHPTVGPDGRFSFLLNLEVGENNVTVVAKDGAGLTTTASYYIIRMVTDRTQADVDALNDRGTYNASDLNRVNTAMAYLNGWLSDAGYVTGYAGQGIAWAIDDIPLQAQMADYLSNVGAIGGTFPLANAPAIPASMEFLTHEGANHIERVLVLTDQIRARLKRSPFVSGEIFCGEV
;
A
#
# COMPACT_ATOMS: atom_id res chain seq x y z
N MET A 1 39.01 76.01 19.90
CA MET A 1 37.60 75.69 20.17
C MET A 1 37.56 74.25 20.60
N ALA A 2 37.26 74.00 21.87
CA ALA A 2 37.10 72.66 22.39
C ALA A 2 35.68 72.14 22.10
N ILE A 3 35.54 70.87 21.75
CA ILE A 3 34.24 70.20 21.65
C ILE A 3 33.75 69.94 23.07
N THR A 4 32.57 70.44 23.41
CA THR A 4 31.97 70.34 24.75
C THR A 4 30.91 69.24 24.83
N GLN A 5 30.32 68.85 23.70
CA GLN A 5 29.30 67.81 23.65
C GLN A 5 29.27 67.15 22.28
N VAL A 6 29.11 65.83 22.25
CA VAL A 6 28.77 65.07 21.04
C VAL A 6 27.62 64.14 21.37
N ARG A 7 26.59 64.12 20.51
CA ARG A 7 25.44 63.21 20.63
C ARG A 7 25.09 62.63 19.26
N ALA A 8 24.55 61.41 19.25
CA ALA A 8 24.05 60.74 18.06
C ALA A 8 22.55 60.48 18.21
N GLN A 9 21.78 60.67 17.15
CA GLN A 9 20.38 60.32 17.08
C GLN A 9 20.24 58.98 16.35
N PHE A 10 19.50 58.05 16.96
CA PHE A 10 19.14 56.77 16.37
C PHE A 10 17.68 56.49 16.71
N ASN A 11 16.85 56.17 15.69
CA ASN A 11 15.40 55.99 15.83
C ASN A 11 14.70 57.11 16.63
N GLY A 12 15.10 58.36 16.40
CA GLY A 12 14.55 59.54 17.06
C GLY A 12 15.04 59.77 18.51
N GLN A 13 15.77 58.82 19.11
CA GLN A 13 16.36 58.95 20.44
C GLN A 13 17.79 59.51 20.37
N TRP A 14 18.12 60.44 21.27
CA TRP A 14 19.47 61.01 21.37
C TRP A 14 20.32 60.27 22.41
N TYR A 15 21.49 59.83 21.99
CA TYR A 15 22.51 59.16 22.80
C TYR A 15 23.69 60.11 22.99
N MET A 16 24.07 60.38 24.23
CA MET A 16 25.29 61.14 24.52
C MET A 16 26.52 60.27 24.29
N LEU A 17 27.50 60.80 23.56
CA LEU A 17 28.77 60.11 23.32
C LEU A 17 29.80 60.55 24.37
N THR A 18 30.60 59.59 24.83
CA THR A 18 31.69 59.84 25.78
C THR A 18 33.01 59.91 25.01
N TYR A 19 33.85 60.89 25.34
CA TYR A 19 35.19 60.98 24.75
C TYR A 19 36.09 59.88 25.32
N ASN A 20 36.63 59.04 24.45
CA ASN A 20 37.61 58.00 24.79
C ASN A 20 39.01 58.54 24.44
N GLU A 21 39.85 58.76 25.46
CA GLU A 21 41.19 59.34 25.29
C GLU A 21 42.14 58.42 24.51
N ASP A 22 42.07 57.11 24.72
CA ASP A 22 42.92 56.12 24.05
C ASP A 22 42.60 56.00 22.56
N ALA A 23 41.30 55.96 22.23
CA ALA A 23 40.82 55.92 20.85
C ALA A 23 40.83 57.31 20.17
N ARG A 24 41.04 58.37 20.95
CA ARG A 24 40.92 59.78 20.54
C ARG A 24 39.60 60.09 19.81
N ALA A 25 38.50 59.45 20.23
CA ALA A 25 37.20 59.50 19.55
C ALA A 25 36.03 59.57 20.55
N TYR A 26 34.91 60.15 20.12
CA TYR A 26 33.65 60.09 20.86
C TYR A 26 32.92 58.79 20.55
N GLN A 27 32.49 58.05 21.56
CA GLN A 27 31.92 56.71 21.41
C GLN A 27 30.65 56.51 22.24
N THR A 28 29.78 55.65 21.75
CA THR A 28 28.62 55.09 22.45
C THR A 28 28.30 53.72 21.83
N THR A 29 27.51 52.90 22.53
CA THR A 29 27.01 51.62 22.00
C THR A 29 25.51 51.76 21.78
N ILE A 30 25.07 51.46 20.56
CA ILE A 30 23.67 51.42 20.17
C ILE A 30 23.38 49.99 19.74
N THR A 31 22.34 49.38 20.31
CA THR A 31 21.84 48.07 19.90
C THR A 31 20.51 48.28 19.19
N PRO A 32 20.44 48.06 17.87
CA PRO A 32 19.19 48.08 17.13
C PRO A 32 18.26 46.94 17.54
N ASP A 33 16.96 47.19 17.60
CA ASP A 33 15.96 46.20 18.00
C ASP A 33 15.48 45.32 16.83
N THR A 34 15.68 45.75 15.59
CA THR A 34 15.28 45.04 14.35
C THR A 34 16.34 45.18 13.26
N PHE A 35 16.26 44.35 12.23
CA PHE A 35 17.10 44.46 11.03
C PHE A 35 16.80 45.77 10.26
N SER A 36 17.76 46.25 9.47
CA SER A 36 17.65 47.57 8.82
C SER A 36 16.91 47.55 7.49
N GLY A 37 16.56 46.38 6.95
CA GLY A 37 15.85 46.28 5.67
C GLY A 37 14.40 46.80 5.70
N GLY A 38 13.80 46.92 6.89
CA GLY A 38 12.52 47.64 7.06
C GLY A 38 12.63 49.17 6.98
N GLN A 39 13.85 49.74 6.89
CA GLN A 39 14.06 51.18 6.74
C GLN A 39 13.92 51.61 5.26
N PRO A 40 13.47 52.85 4.97
CA PRO A 40 13.24 53.33 3.60
C PRO A 40 14.42 53.14 2.64
N ASP A 41 15.66 53.24 3.15
CA ASP A 41 16.90 53.13 2.38
C ASP A 41 17.73 51.88 2.74
N GLY A 42 17.16 50.94 3.52
CA GLY A 42 17.82 49.70 3.94
C GLY A 42 18.89 49.86 5.03
N TYR A 43 19.02 51.05 5.61
CA TYR A 43 19.92 51.35 6.73
C TYR A 43 19.22 52.26 7.75
N TYR A 44 19.68 52.21 9.00
CA TYR A 44 19.36 53.24 9.99
C TYR A 44 20.24 54.45 9.75
N ASP A 45 19.62 55.61 9.53
CA ASP A 45 20.34 56.87 9.44
C ASP A 45 20.72 57.37 10.83
N VAL A 46 22.00 57.68 11.04
CA VAL A 46 22.53 58.17 12.33
C VAL A 46 22.91 59.63 12.18
N THR A 47 22.11 60.52 12.78
CA THR A 47 22.45 61.95 12.84
C THR A 47 23.44 62.19 13.98
N VAL A 48 24.56 62.87 13.73
CA VAL A 48 25.53 63.25 14.77
C VAL A 48 25.57 64.76 14.92
N GLU A 49 25.53 65.23 16.17
CA GLU A 49 25.72 66.63 16.52
C GLU A 49 26.93 66.82 17.42
N ALA A 50 27.76 67.81 17.09
CA ALA A 50 28.87 68.25 17.90
C ALA A 50 28.72 69.73 18.27
N THR A 51 28.82 70.04 19.56
CA THR A 51 28.76 71.39 20.12
C THR A 51 30.13 71.80 20.65
N ASN A 52 30.55 73.03 20.39
CA ASN A 52 31.80 73.57 20.93
C ASN A 52 31.60 74.49 22.14
N ASP A 53 32.71 74.92 22.73
CA ASP A 53 32.81 75.87 23.86
C ASP A 53 32.15 77.24 23.61
N SER A 54 31.86 77.58 22.36
CA SER A 54 31.17 78.80 21.94
C SER A 54 29.67 78.60 21.69
N GLY A 55 29.15 77.38 21.93
CA GLY A 55 27.75 77.02 21.74
C GLY A 55 27.34 76.79 20.27
N VAL A 56 28.29 76.76 19.33
CA VAL A 56 28.01 76.45 17.92
C VAL A 56 27.80 74.94 17.80
N VAL A 57 26.70 74.55 17.17
CA VAL A 57 26.34 73.16 16.86
C VAL A 57 26.57 72.90 15.39
N VAL A 58 27.22 71.79 15.07
CA VAL A 58 27.32 71.24 13.71
C VAL A 58 26.66 69.88 13.69
N THR A 59 25.85 69.65 12.66
CA THR A 59 25.09 68.41 12.46
C THR A 59 25.51 67.75 11.15
N THR A 60 25.59 66.43 11.14
CA THR A 60 25.80 65.61 9.94
C THR A 60 25.04 64.30 10.08
N ASP A 61 24.86 63.56 8.99
CA ASP A 61 24.03 62.37 8.90
C ASP A 61 24.58 61.40 7.83
N GLY A 62 23.87 60.30 7.59
CA GLY A 62 24.20 59.28 6.61
C GLY A 62 24.16 59.76 5.16
N ASP A 63 23.46 60.84 4.85
CA ASP A 63 23.47 61.44 3.50
C ASP A 63 24.78 62.15 3.21
N ASN A 64 25.35 62.78 4.23
CA ASN A 64 26.62 63.50 4.11
C ASN A 64 27.84 62.61 4.38
N LEU A 65 27.69 61.58 5.21
CA LEU A 65 28.75 60.64 5.57
C LEU A 65 28.24 59.20 5.58
N LEU A 66 28.64 58.42 4.57
CA LEU A 66 28.24 57.02 4.43
C LEU A 66 28.53 56.15 5.67
N GLY A 67 29.55 56.51 6.46
CA GLY A 67 29.88 55.82 7.72
C GLY A 67 28.82 55.95 8.83
N LEU A 68 27.82 56.82 8.64
CA LEU A 68 26.67 56.99 9.53
C LEU A 68 25.42 56.22 9.06
N ARG A 69 25.54 55.43 7.98
CA ARG A 69 24.51 54.49 7.53
C ARG A 69 24.73 53.14 8.23
N LEU A 70 23.94 52.85 9.25
CA LEU A 70 24.05 51.59 9.99
C LEU A 70 23.18 50.50 9.34
N VAL A 71 23.82 49.51 8.73
CA VAL A 71 23.15 48.31 8.20
C VAL A 71 23.15 47.23 9.26
N VAL A 72 21.98 46.67 9.54
CA VAL A 72 21.75 45.64 10.55
C VAL A 72 21.14 44.44 9.85
N ARG A 73 21.84 43.30 9.88
CA ARG A 73 21.34 42.05 9.32
C ARG A 73 20.60 41.25 10.37
N GLU A 74 19.57 40.56 9.95
CA GLU A 74 18.96 39.54 10.79
C GLU A 74 19.87 38.31 10.92
N THR A 75 19.67 37.55 11.99
CA THR A 75 20.47 36.35 12.29
C THR A 75 19.60 35.12 12.58
N ILE A 76 18.30 35.23 12.40
CA ILE A 76 17.33 34.18 12.70
C ILE A 76 17.09 33.42 11.39
N GLN A 77 17.16 32.10 11.43
CA GLN A 77 16.94 31.27 10.25
C GLN A 77 15.44 31.09 9.98
N PRO A 78 15.04 30.90 8.71
CA PRO A 78 13.72 30.41 8.36
C PRO A 78 13.38 29.08 9.06
N ILE A 79 12.08 28.82 9.23
CA ILE A 79 11.57 27.53 9.69
C ILE A 79 11.04 26.76 8.48
N LEU A 80 11.55 25.54 8.29
CA LEU A 80 11.00 24.58 7.34
C LEU A 80 10.11 23.56 8.06
N THR A 81 8.92 23.28 7.50
CA THR A 81 8.02 22.23 7.98
C THR A 81 7.69 21.27 6.84
N LEU A 82 7.93 19.97 7.05
CA LEU A 82 7.54 18.93 6.09
C LEU A 82 6.02 18.81 6.03
N VAL A 83 5.47 18.89 4.82
CA VAL A 83 4.03 18.71 4.54
C VAL A 83 3.75 17.29 4.05
N SER A 84 4.57 16.76 3.14
CA SER A 84 4.40 15.44 2.55
C SER A 84 5.69 14.96 1.85
N PRO A 85 5.93 13.64 1.73
CA PRO A 85 5.22 12.58 2.44
C PRO A 85 5.66 12.53 3.90
N GLU A 86 4.81 11.96 4.77
CA GLU A 86 5.24 11.56 6.10
C GLU A 86 6.29 10.45 6.03
N ALA A 87 7.00 10.22 7.14
CA ALA A 87 7.93 9.11 7.22
C ALA A 87 7.19 7.77 7.07
N GLY A 88 7.64 6.92 6.14
CA GLY A 88 7.02 5.63 5.85
C GLY A 88 7.16 5.22 4.40
N TYR A 89 6.20 4.43 3.91
CA TYR A 89 6.17 3.96 2.53
C TYR A 89 5.38 4.91 1.62
N VAL A 90 5.82 5.01 0.38
CA VAL A 90 5.09 5.64 -0.71
C VAL A 90 4.91 4.63 -1.83
N THR A 91 3.69 4.50 -2.34
CA THR A 91 3.33 3.51 -3.38
C THR A 91 3.46 4.05 -4.81
N THR A 92 4.32 5.06 -4.98
CA THR A 92 4.68 5.66 -6.26
C THR A 92 6.18 5.85 -6.31
N ASN A 93 6.77 5.66 -7.48
CA ASN A 93 8.18 5.88 -7.73
C ASN A 93 8.50 7.34 -8.12
N THR A 94 7.51 8.23 -8.17
CA THR A 94 7.72 9.67 -8.32
C THR A 94 6.98 10.46 -7.23
N PRO A 95 7.29 10.23 -5.94
CA PRO A 95 6.62 10.91 -4.85
C PRO A 95 6.99 12.40 -4.86
N ALA A 96 5.98 13.27 -4.84
CA ALA A 96 6.20 14.69 -4.61
C ALA A 96 6.50 14.93 -3.13
N VAL A 97 7.54 15.72 -2.87
CA VAL A 97 7.94 16.11 -1.51
C VAL A 97 7.74 17.60 -1.34
N THR A 98 6.99 17.99 -0.32
CA THR A 98 6.58 19.37 -0.10
C THR A 98 6.92 19.84 1.30
N TRP A 99 7.48 21.03 1.41
CA TRP A 99 7.71 21.75 2.66
C TRP A 99 7.06 23.12 2.62
N THR A 100 6.69 23.66 3.77
CA THR A 100 6.49 25.09 3.94
C THR A 100 7.74 25.72 4.55
N ALA A 101 8.02 26.95 4.14
CA ALA A 101 9.06 27.82 4.67
C ALA A 101 8.43 29.09 5.21
N GLN A 102 8.80 29.49 6.41
CA GLN A 102 8.33 30.73 7.01
C GLN A 102 9.48 31.40 7.77
N ASP A 103 9.61 32.71 7.57
CA ASP A 103 10.54 33.54 8.32
C ASP A 103 9.91 34.06 9.63
N ASN A 104 10.73 34.55 10.57
CA ASN A 104 10.20 35.15 11.79
C ASN A 104 9.42 36.44 11.51
N ASP A 105 8.51 36.77 12.43
CA ASP A 105 7.77 38.04 12.34
C ASP A 105 8.75 39.21 12.38
N GLY A 106 8.54 40.18 11.48
CA GLY A 106 9.45 41.31 11.30
C GLY A 106 10.86 40.97 10.83
N GLY A 107 11.08 39.79 10.22
CA GLY A 107 12.34 39.43 9.56
C GLY A 107 12.49 39.98 8.13
N SER A 108 13.61 39.66 7.50
CA SER A 108 13.97 40.08 6.13
C SER A 108 13.12 39.39 5.06
N GLY A 109 12.41 38.33 5.45
CA GLY A 109 11.57 37.51 4.57
C GLY A 109 12.39 36.47 3.83
N ILE A 110 11.68 35.48 3.28
CA ILE A 110 12.29 34.39 2.51
C ILE A 110 12.82 34.90 1.16
N ASP A 111 14.03 34.47 0.79
CA ASP A 111 14.57 34.56 -0.57
C ASP A 111 14.13 33.30 -1.36
N PRO A 112 13.13 33.37 -2.25
CA PRO A 112 12.65 32.20 -2.98
C PRO A 112 13.66 31.65 -3.99
N ASP A 113 14.61 32.45 -4.46
CA ASP A 113 15.64 32.01 -5.42
C ASP A 113 16.77 31.22 -4.74
N SER A 114 16.84 31.27 -3.40
CA SER A 114 17.81 30.52 -2.60
C SER A 114 17.45 29.04 -2.38
N ALA A 115 16.27 28.62 -2.81
CA ALA A 115 15.78 27.26 -2.58
C ALA A 115 16.70 26.21 -3.22
N MET A 116 17.12 25.24 -2.43
CA MET A 116 17.87 24.07 -2.88
C MET A 116 17.16 22.78 -2.47
N VAL A 117 17.29 21.76 -3.30
CA VAL A 117 16.87 20.40 -2.96
C VAL A 117 17.97 19.41 -3.32
N LYS A 118 18.16 18.40 -2.49
CA LYS A 118 19.01 17.24 -2.77
C LYS A 118 18.20 15.96 -2.60
N LEU A 119 18.34 15.04 -3.55
CA LEU A 119 17.86 13.66 -3.45
C LEU A 119 19.08 12.76 -3.23
N ASP A 120 19.08 11.99 -2.14
CA ASP A 120 20.15 11.04 -1.77
C ASP A 120 21.55 11.70 -1.79
N GLY A 121 21.61 12.93 -1.26
CA GLY A 121 22.82 13.75 -1.18
C GLY A 121 23.24 14.43 -2.50
N LYS A 122 22.53 14.20 -3.61
CA LYS A 122 22.81 14.82 -4.91
C LYS A 122 21.86 15.98 -5.17
N ALA A 123 22.40 17.11 -5.61
CA ALA A 123 21.58 18.26 -6.02
C ALA A 123 20.61 17.86 -7.13
N VAL A 124 19.35 18.27 -6.99
CA VAL A 124 18.33 18.04 -8.01
C VAL A 124 18.30 19.21 -9.00
N PRO A 125 17.93 18.97 -10.27
CA PRO A 125 17.76 20.05 -11.24
C PRO A 125 16.66 21.04 -10.84
N ALA A 126 16.85 22.32 -11.13
CA ALA A 126 15.92 23.38 -10.74
C ALA A 126 14.52 23.20 -11.35
N GLU A 127 14.40 22.59 -12.54
CA GLU A 127 13.10 22.31 -13.17
C GLU A 127 12.24 21.27 -12.41
N GLN A 128 12.84 20.53 -11.47
CA GLN A 128 12.14 19.57 -10.61
C GLN A 128 11.70 20.18 -9.28
N VAL A 129 12.01 21.46 -9.05
CA VAL A 129 11.71 22.20 -7.82
C VAL A 129 10.82 23.37 -8.16
N SER A 130 9.68 23.49 -7.47
CA SER A 130 8.81 24.66 -7.55
C SER A 130 8.75 25.36 -6.20
N VAL A 131 8.90 26.68 -6.20
CA VAL A 131 8.72 27.54 -5.02
C VAL A 131 7.54 28.46 -5.28
N THR A 132 6.52 28.41 -4.45
CA THR A 132 5.30 29.22 -4.62
C THR A 132 5.00 30.03 -3.38
N ALA A 133 4.75 31.33 -3.54
CA ALA A 133 4.35 32.21 -2.45
C ALA A 133 2.93 31.87 -1.94
N GLY A 134 2.79 31.83 -0.63
CA GLY A 134 1.53 31.67 0.09
C GLY A 134 1.14 32.95 0.86
N ALA A 135 0.13 32.84 1.71
CA ALA A 135 -0.30 33.94 2.57
C ALA A 135 0.72 34.22 3.69
N GLY A 136 0.79 35.47 4.16
CA GLY A 136 1.56 35.83 5.36
C GLY A 136 3.07 35.59 5.25
N GLY A 137 3.65 35.69 4.04
CA GLY A 137 5.09 35.49 3.83
C GLY A 137 5.55 34.03 3.87
N THR A 138 4.62 33.07 3.93
CA THR A 138 4.95 31.64 3.83
C THR A 138 5.23 31.28 2.38
N TYR A 139 6.18 30.39 2.14
CA TYR A 139 6.45 29.79 0.83
C TYR A 139 6.28 28.28 0.89
N THR A 140 5.87 27.69 -0.24
CA THR A 140 5.82 26.23 -0.40
C THR A 140 6.90 25.81 -1.37
N ILE A 141 7.77 24.90 -0.94
CA ILE A 141 8.80 24.27 -1.76
C ILE A 141 8.30 22.87 -2.10
N THR A 142 8.20 22.54 -3.38
CA THR A 142 7.83 21.19 -3.83
C THR A 142 8.89 20.65 -4.77
N TYR A 143 9.36 19.45 -4.46
CA TYR A 143 10.21 18.63 -5.31
C TYR A 143 9.38 17.51 -5.94
N THR A 144 9.50 17.30 -7.25
CA THR A 144 8.92 16.14 -7.94
C THR A 144 9.99 15.46 -8.79
N PRO A 145 10.31 14.18 -8.55
CA PRO A 145 11.29 13.45 -9.35
C PRO A 145 10.95 13.48 -10.83
N GLY A 146 11.93 13.88 -11.67
CA GLY A 146 11.78 13.89 -13.13
C GLY A 146 11.82 12.49 -13.78
N ALA A 147 12.18 11.47 -13.01
CA ALA A 147 12.22 10.06 -13.41
C ALA A 147 11.81 9.19 -12.23
N ALA A 148 11.38 7.96 -12.52
CA ALA A 148 11.09 6.95 -11.51
C ALA A 148 12.31 6.69 -10.62
N LEU A 149 12.11 6.83 -9.31
CA LEU A 149 13.04 6.40 -8.27
C LEU A 149 13.09 4.88 -8.19
N ALA A 150 14.18 4.37 -7.65
CA ALA A 150 14.31 2.94 -7.38
C ALA A 150 13.44 2.55 -6.16
N GLU A 151 13.18 1.26 -5.99
CA GLU A 151 12.61 0.75 -4.75
C GLU A 151 13.60 0.97 -3.59
N GLY A 152 13.06 1.21 -2.39
CA GLY A 152 13.85 1.34 -1.17
C GLY A 152 13.91 2.75 -0.59
N PRO A 153 14.78 2.97 0.40
CA PRO A 153 14.83 4.22 1.15
C PRO A 153 15.42 5.36 0.33
N HIS A 154 14.80 6.52 0.45
CA HIS A 154 15.23 7.78 -0.13
C HIS A 154 15.20 8.90 0.90
N THR A 155 16.18 9.80 0.80
CA THR A 155 16.26 11.01 1.63
C THR A 155 16.24 12.23 0.72
N VAL A 156 15.25 13.10 0.91
CA VAL A 156 15.19 14.39 0.22
C VAL A 156 15.45 15.51 1.23
N GLN A 157 16.47 16.31 0.98
CA GLN A 157 16.83 17.45 1.81
C GLN A 157 16.42 18.73 1.08
N ALA A 158 15.57 19.55 1.69
CA ALA A 158 15.30 20.91 1.25
C ALA A 158 16.16 21.90 2.04
N GLY A 159 16.53 23.00 1.40
CA GLY A 159 17.15 24.15 2.05
C GLY A 159 16.63 25.45 1.46
N ILE A 160 16.53 26.48 2.29
CA ILE A 160 16.10 27.82 1.88
C ILE A 160 16.71 28.86 2.81
N SER A 161 16.95 30.07 2.30
CA SER A 161 17.49 31.19 3.05
C SER A 161 16.51 32.36 3.10
N ASP A 162 16.69 33.22 4.09
CA ASP A 162 16.12 34.56 4.09
C ASP A 162 16.95 35.52 3.19
N ASN A 163 16.48 36.77 3.06
CA ASN A 163 17.13 37.80 2.24
C ASN A 163 18.46 38.31 2.82
N ASP A 164 18.76 38.04 4.09
CA ASP A 164 20.02 38.41 4.76
C ASP A 164 21.08 37.29 4.75
N GLY A 165 20.68 36.09 4.32
CA GLY A 165 21.53 34.93 4.06
C GLY A 165 21.51 33.86 5.16
N ASN A 166 20.56 33.87 6.11
CA ASN A 166 20.45 32.79 7.07
C ASN A 166 19.71 31.61 6.46
N THR A 167 20.37 30.45 6.42
CA THR A 167 19.87 29.24 5.75
C THR A 167 19.30 28.23 6.74
N ALA A 168 18.15 27.65 6.41
CA ALA A 168 17.58 26.49 7.08
C ALA A 168 17.58 25.27 6.16
N THR A 169 17.66 24.07 6.74
CA THR A 169 17.57 22.80 6.00
C THR A 169 16.66 21.81 6.72
N MET A 170 15.92 20.99 5.98
CA MET A 170 15.05 19.94 6.52
C MET A 170 15.08 18.70 5.62
N GLU A 171 15.05 17.52 6.23
CA GLU A 171 15.00 16.24 5.51
C GLU A 171 13.59 15.64 5.54
N ALA A 172 13.23 14.98 4.45
CA ALA A 172 12.12 14.06 4.33
C ALA A 172 12.68 12.67 4.02
N ASN A 173 12.30 11.67 4.80
CA ASN A 173 12.74 10.29 4.63
C ASN A 173 11.53 9.42 4.32
N TYR A 174 11.59 8.66 3.24
CA TYR A 174 10.54 7.72 2.85
C TYR A 174 11.15 6.50 2.16
N ILE A 175 10.35 5.45 2.02
CA ILE A 175 10.70 4.23 1.28
C ILE A 175 9.76 4.14 0.09
N VAL A 176 10.29 4.14 -1.12
CA VAL A 176 9.52 3.83 -2.33
C VAL A 176 9.26 2.34 -2.32
N ASP A 177 7.98 1.95 -2.37
CA ASP A 177 7.56 0.57 -2.54
C ASP A 177 6.38 0.48 -3.51
N THR A 178 6.64 0.10 -4.77
CA THR A 178 5.59 -0.03 -5.79
C THR A 178 5.22 -1.46 -6.12
N VAL A 179 5.86 -2.44 -5.50
CA VAL A 179 5.75 -3.86 -5.85
C VAL A 179 5.00 -4.60 -4.76
N PRO A 180 3.81 -5.19 -5.05
CA PRO A 180 3.13 -6.05 -4.10
C PRO A 180 3.96 -7.28 -3.71
N PRO A 181 3.68 -7.91 -2.54
CA PRO A 181 4.44 -9.06 -2.09
C PRO A 181 4.29 -10.23 -3.05
N ALA A 182 5.34 -11.01 -3.27
CA ALA A 182 5.17 -12.26 -4.00
C ALA A 182 4.36 -13.24 -3.16
N LEU A 183 3.45 -14.00 -3.80
CA LEU A 183 2.63 -15.00 -3.12
C LEU A 183 2.60 -16.28 -3.94
N SER A 184 3.03 -17.38 -3.30
CA SER A 184 2.73 -18.74 -3.70
C SER A 184 1.84 -19.37 -2.64
N ALA A 185 0.70 -19.90 -3.06
CA ALA A 185 -0.20 -20.63 -2.19
C ALA A 185 -0.62 -21.92 -2.93
N LEU A 186 -0.67 -23.03 -2.20
CA LEU A 186 -1.01 -24.35 -2.72
C LEU A 186 -1.91 -25.05 -1.70
N LEU A 187 -2.99 -25.62 -2.20
CA LEU A 187 -3.84 -26.51 -1.43
C LEU A 187 -3.17 -27.88 -1.27
N SER A 188 -3.51 -28.61 -0.21
CA SER A 188 -3.04 -29.98 0.03
C SER A 188 -3.51 -31.01 -1.01
N PHE A 189 -4.47 -30.63 -1.85
CA PHE A 189 -5.03 -31.41 -2.94
C PHE A 189 -5.32 -30.48 -4.13
N GLU A 190 -5.38 -31.03 -5.34
CA GLU A 190 -5.61 -30.24 -6.57
C GLU A 190 -7.06 -30.34 -7.05
N GLU A 191 -7.83 -31.26 -6.48
CA GLU A 191 -9.24 -31.52 -6.74
C GLU A 191 -10.11 -30.31 -6.33
N VAL A 192 -11.15 -30.05 -7.11
CA VAL A 192 -12.21 -29.09 -6.84
C VAL A 192 -13.38 -29.81 -6.20
N VAL A 193 -13.77 -30.98 -6.70
CA VAL A 193 -14.86 -31.78 -6.10
C VAL A 193 -14.25 -32.74 -5.09
N VAL A 194 -14.45 -32.46 -3.81
CA VAL A 194 -13.73 -33.11 -2.71
C VAL A 194 -14.66 -33.58 -1.60
N ASP A 195 -14.17 -34.48 -0.76
CA ASP A 195 -14.86 -35.01 0.42
C ASP A 195 -14.29 -34.49 1.77
N PRO A 196 -12.96 -34.28 1.91
CA PRO A 196 -12.37 -33.80 3.16
C PRO A 196 -13.05 -32.54 3.72
N TYR A 197 -13.20 -32.51 5.05
CA TYR A 197 -13.71 -31.38 5.83
C TYR A 197 -12.74 -30.21 5.89
N THR A 198 -11.45 -30.48 5.65
CA THR A 198 -10.40 -29.49 5.79
C THR A 198 -9.46 -29.55 4.61
N VAL A 199 -8.86 -28.41 4.31
CA VAL A 199 -7.78 -28.26 3.35
C VAL A 199 -6.63 -27.52 4.02
N THR A 200 -5.41 -28.02 3.82
CA THR A 200 -4.23 -27.28 4.28
C THR A 200 -3.74 -26.40 3.12
N ILE A 201 -3.64 -25.10 3.36
CA ILE A 201 -3.05 -24.13 2.45
C ILE A 201 -1.61 -23.91 2.91
N THR A 202 -0.65 -24.24 2.05
CA THR A 202 0.78 -24.01 2.30
C THR A 202 1.34 -23.10 1.24
N GLY A 203 2.38 -22.36 1.58
CA GLY A 203 2.94 -21.42 0.63
C GLY A 203 4.13 -20.64 1.14
N GLN A 204 4.56 -19.72 0.29
CA GLN A 204 5.57 -18.73 0.62
C GLN A 204 5.11 -17.35 0.17
N THR A 205 5.42 -16.36 0.99
CA THR A 205 5.29 -14.95 0.64
C THR A 205 6.48 -14.17 1.15
N ASN A 206 6.91 -13.19 0.37
CA ASN A 206 7.96 -12.27 0.75
C ASN A 206 7.73 -10.91 0.09
N ASP A 207 8.26 -9.89 0.76
CA ASP A 207 8.47 -8.59 0.16
C ASP A 207 9.87 -8.11 0.52
N ALA A 208 10.57 -7.53 -0.45
CA ALA A 208 11.95 -7.12 -0.28
C ALA A 208 12.07 -5.71 0.33
N THR A 209 11.07 -4.86 0.10
CA THR A 209 11.16 -3.41 0.31
C THR A 209 10.31 -2.96 1.50
N ALA A 210 9.16 -3.60 1.71
CA ALA A 210 8.22 -3.35 2.79
C ALA A 210 7.86 -4.58 3.64
N PRO A 211 8.83 -5.32 4.23
CA PRO A 211 8.51 -6.32 5.24
C PRO A 211 8.00 -5.67 6.55
N PRO A 212 7.23 -6.39 7.40
CA PRO A 212 6.77 -7.77 7.23
C PRO A 212 5.49 -7.89 6.39
N VAL A 213 5.31 -9.05 5.74
CA VAL A 213 4.07 -9.40 5.06
C VAL A 213 3.05 -9.99 6.05
N THR A 214 1.80 -9.54 5.94
CA THR A 214 0.65 -10.07 6.67
C THR A 214 -0.26 -10.88 5.74
N MET A 215 -0.91 -11.90 6.27
CA MET A 215 -1.77 -12.79 5.49
C MET A 215 -3.22 -12.74 5.96
N THR A 216 -4.16 -12.88 5.03
CA THR A 216 -5.58 -13.09 5.31
C THR A 216 -6.12 -14.19 4.41
N VAL A 217 -6.76 -15.19 5.01
CA VAL A 217 -7.50 -16.23 4.28
C VAL A 217 -8.99 -15.96 4.49
N MET A 218 -9.74 -15.93 3.40
CA MET A 218 -11.19 -15.79 3.38
C MET A 218 -11.81 -17.01 2.69
N ASP A 219 -13.01 -17.37 3.10
CA ASP A 219 -13.86 -18.32 2.39
C ASP A 219 -15.27 -17.73 2.25
N ASN A 220 -15.81 -17.77 1.03
CA ASN A 220 -17.11 -17.18 0.68
C ASN A 220 -17.28 -15.72 1.17
N GLY A 221 -16.18 -14.97 1.15
CA GLY A 221 -16.13 -13.55 1.56
C GLY A 221 -15.98 -13.31 3.08
N ALA A 222 -16.07 -14.36 3.91
CA ALA A 222 -15.84 -14.26 5.35
C ALA A 222 -14.36 -14.54 5.68
N VAL A 223 -13.79 -13.81 6.63
CA VAL A 223 -12.40 -14.05 7.09
C VAL A 223 -12.34 -15.36 7.88
N ALA A 224 -11.59 -16.32 7.35
CA ALA A 224 -11.32 -17.60 8.00
C ALA A 224 -10.12 -17.52 8.97
N GLY A 225 -9.13 -16.65 8.67
CA GLY A 225 -8.01 -16.43 9.59
C GLY A 225 -6.82 -15.67 8.99
N HIS A 226 -5.78 -15.52 9.80
CA HIS A 226 -4.56 -14.78 9.47
C HIS A 226 -3.33 -15.67 9.74
N PRO A 227 -2.87 -16.48 8.77
CA PRO A 227 -1.73 -17.35 8.99
C PRO A 227 -0.46 -16.55 9.26
N THR A 228 0.37 -17.05 10.17
CA THR A 228 1.67 -16.45 10.44
C THR A 228 2.66 -16.79 9.33
N VAL A 229 3.41 -15.79 8.88
CA VAL A 229 4.53 -15.97 7.95
C VAL A 229 5.80 -16.18 8.76
N GLY A 230 6.48 -17.30 8.53
CA GLY A 230 7.75 -17.62 9.16
C GLY A 230 8.91 -16.75 8.64
N PRO A 231 10.08 -16.78 9.30
CA PRO A 231 11.26 -15.99 8.88
C PRO A 231 11.77 -16.30 7.46
N ASP A 232 11.46 -17.49 6.94
CA ASP A 232 11.78 -17.96 5.58
C ASP A 232 10.64 -17.69 4.57
N GLY A 233 9.66 -16.87 4.96
CA GLY A 233 8.49 -16.52 4.17
C GLY A 233 7.43 -17.61 4.10
N ARG A 234 7.63 -18.78 4.75
CA ARG A 234 6.66 -19.90 4.66
C ARG A 234 5.46 -19.67 5.55
N PHE A 235 4.30 -20.13 5.09
CA PHE A 235 3.09 -20.19 5.91
C PHE A 235 2.36 -21.52 5.70
N SER A 236 1.54 -21.88 6.68
CA SER A 236 0.62 -23.00 6.62
C SER A 236 -0.66 -22.64 7.35
N PHE A 237 -1.81 -22.94 6.76
CA PHE A 237 -3.13 -22.66 7.32
C PHE A 237 -4.05 -23.86 7.10
N LEU A 238 -4.72 -24.33 8.15
CA LEU A 238 -5.76 -25.36 8.03
C LEU A 238 -7.11 -24.65 7.93
N LEU A 239 -7.76 -24.76 6.79
CA LEU A 239 -9.08 -24.20 6.53
C LEU A 239 -10.13 -25.31 6.68
N ASN A 240 -11.20 -25.01 7.44
CA ASN A 240 -12.42 -25.83 7.45
C ASN A 240 -13.27 -25.41 6.25
N LEU A 241 -13.69 -26.38 5.45
CA LEU A 241 -14.55 -26.16 4.29
C LEU A 241 -16.01 -26.36 4.68
N GLU A 242 -16.85 -25.43 4.24
CA GLU A 242 -18.29 -25.56 4.31
C GLU A 242 -18.77 -26.61 3.30
N VAL A 243 -19.91 -27.25 3.59
CA VAL A 243 -20.56 -28.15 2.63
C VAL A 243 -21.00 -27.35 1.40
N GLY A 244 -20.69 -27.84 0.20
CA GLY A 244 -20.99 -27.15 -1.05
C GLY A 244 -19.85 -26.28 -1.55
N GLU A 245 -20.18 -25.15 -2.17
CA GLU A 245 -19.21 -24.27 -2.83
C GLU A 245 -18.42 -23.43 -1.80
N ASN A 246 -17.11 -23.41 -1.96
CA ASN A 246 -16.16 -22.65 -1.15
C ASN A 246 -15.30 -21.80 -2.12
N ASN A 247 -15.39 -20.48 -1.98
CA ASN A 247 -14.60 -19.51 -2.72
C ASN A 247 -13.48 -18.98 -1.85
N VAL A 248 -12.37 -19.72 -1.83
CA VAL A 248 -11.24 -19.45 -0.96
C VAL A 248 -10.35 -18.38 -1.57
N THR A 249 -10.04 -17.34 -0.80
CA THR A 249 -9.17 -16.24 -1.21
C THR A 249 -8.05 -16.07 -0.20
N VAL A 250 -6.81 -16.11 -0.65
CA VAL A 250 -5.59 -15.93 0.15
C VAL A 250 -4.94 -14.63 -0.26
N VAL A 251 -4.85 -13.68 0.66
CA VAL A 251 -4.31 -12.34 0.44
C VAL A 251 -3.04 -12.16 1.24
N ALA A 252 -1.95 -11.81 0.57
CA ALA A 252 -0.73 -11.30 1.17
C ALA A 252 -0.71 -9.77 1.07
N LYS A 253 -0.31 -9.10 2.14
CA LYS A 253 -0.21 -7.63 2.22
C LYS A 253 1.10 -7.20 2.86
N ASP A 254 1.88 -6.36 2.19
CA ASP A 254 3.14 -5.81 2.71
C ASP A 254 2.93 -4.59 3.65
N GLY A 255 4.04 -3.99 4.09
CA GLY A 255 4.08 -2.81 4.93
C GLY A 255 3.67 -1.51 4.24
N ALA A 256 3.78 -1.42 2.91
CA ALA A 256 3.28 -0.30 2.11
C ALA A 256 1.76 -0.40 1.85
N GLY A 257 1.20 -1.58 2.12
CA GLY A 257 -0.20 -1.91 2.01
C GLY A 257 -0.62 -2.43 0.64
N LEU A 258 0.33 -2.75 -0.24
CA LEU A 258 0.06 -3.40 -1.51
C LEU A 258 -0.28 -4.88 -1.27
N THR A 259 -1.08 -5.46 -2.18
CA THR A 259 -1.63 -6.81 -1.97
C THR A 259 -1.47 -7.70 -3.19
N THR A 260 -1.25 -8.99 -2.92
CA THR A 260 -1.31 -10.07 -3.91
C THR A 260 -2.31 -11.11 -3.45
N THR A 261 -3.12 -11.62 -4.38
CA THR A 261 -4.23 -12.52 -4.09
C THR A 261 -4.12 -13.81 -4.88
N ALA A 262 -4.35 -14.94 -4.22
CA ALA A 262 -4.59 -16.25 -4.83
C ALA A 262 -6.01 -16.72 -4.52
N SER A 263 -6.70 -17.30 -5.50
CA SER A 263 -8.09 -17.76 -5.35
C SER A 263 -8.24 -19.22 -5.76
N TYR A 264 -9.07 -19.94 -5.01
CA TYR A 264 -9.42 -21.33 -5.26
C TYR A 264 -10.92 -21.52 -5.15
N TYR A 265 -11.45 -22.38 -6.02
CA TYR A 265 -12.83 -22.80 -5.99
C TYR A 265 -12.89 -24.28 -5.66
N ILE A 266 -13.65 -24.64 -4.63
CA ILE A 266 -13.77 -26.01 -4.11
C ILE A 266 -15.25 -26.30 -3.90
N ILE A 267 -15.70 -27.49 -4.29
CA ILE A 267 -17.03 -28.01 -4.02
C ILE A 267 -16.87 -29.20 -3.08
N ARG A 268 -17.25 -29.00 -1.82
CA ARG A 268 -17.19 -30.03 -0.80
C ARG A 268 -18.47 -30.88 -0.80
N MET A 269 -18.31 -32.16 -1.07
CA MET A 269 -19.31 -33.20 -1.00
C MET A 269 -19.44 -33.81 0.40
N VAL A 270 -20.50 -34.58 0.59
CA VAL A 270 -20.75 -35.43 1.76
C VAL A 270 -20.80 -36.88 1.28
N THR A 271 -19.75 -37.66 1.55
CA THR A 271 -19.69 -39.07 1.10
C THR A 271 -19.73 -40.09 2.24
N ASP A 272 -20.00 -39.63 3.46
CA ASP A 272 -19.90 -40.38 4.71
C ASP A 272 -21.14 -40.29 5.59
N ARG A 273 -22.32 -40.00 5.02
CA ARG A 273 -23.59 -40.01 5.77
C ARG A 273 -23.79 -41.34 6.48
N THR A 274 -24.28 -41.28 7.71
CA THR A 274 -24.55 -42.44 8.56
C THR A 274 -26.01 -42.51 8.96
N GLN A 275 -26.45 -43.66 9.46
CA GLN A 275 -27.79 -43.77 10.06
C GLN A 275 -27.99 -42.79 11.23
N ALA A 276 -26.93 -42.47 11.99
CA ALA A 276 -27.02 -41.49 13.06
C ALA A 276 -27.32 -40.08 12.55
N ASP A 277 -26.83 -39.70 11.36
CA ASP A 277 -27.19 -38.42 10.73
C ASP A 277 -28.67 -38.40 10.36
N VAL A 278 -29.18 -39.50 9.79
CA VAL A 278 -30.60 -39.68 9.45
C VAL A 278 -31.47 -39.58 10.70
N ASP A 279 -31.11 -40.28 11.77
CA ASP A 279 -31.84 -40.29 13.03
C ASP A 279 -31.80 -38.93 13.73
N ALA A 280 -30.74 -38.15 13.52
CA ALA A 280 -30.60 -36.80 14.04
C ALA A 280 -31.46 -35.76 13.28
N LEU A 281 -32.03 -36.12 12.12
CA LEU A 281 -32.83 -35.24 11.27
C LEU A 281 -32.13 -33.90 10.97
N ASN A 282 -30.81 -33.94 10.83
CA ASN A 282 -30.01 -32.77 10.48
C ASN A 282 -29.82 -32.68 8.96
N ASP A 283 -29.16 -31.60 8.49
CA ASP A 283 -28.93 -31.38 7.06
C ASP A 283 -28.09 -32.48 6.40
N ARG A 284 -27.29 -33.24 7.17
CA ARG A 284 -26.55 -34.42 6.66
C ARG A 284 -27.41 -35.68 6.58
N GLY A 285 -28.47 -35.77 7.39
CA GLY A 285 -29.37 -36.92 7.47
C GLY A 285 -30.45 -36.96 6.40
N THR A 286 -30.63 -35.88 5.67
CA THR A 286 -31.57 -35.78 4.55
C THR A 286 -30.81 -35.64 3.23
N TYR A 287 -31.47 -35.97 2.13
CA TYR A 287 -30.99 -35.66 0.78
C TYR A 287 -31.99 -34.70 0.15
N ASN A 288 -31.70 -33.41 0.25
CA ASN A 288 -32.66 -32.35 -0.03
C ASN A 288 -32.27 -31.51 -1.27
N ALA A 289 -33.01 -30.42 -1.51
CA ALA A 289 -32.74 -29.51 -2.62
C ALA A 289 -31.29 -28.98 -2.62
N SER A 290 -30.68 -28.74 -1.46
CA SER A 290 -29.29 -28.29 -1.37
C SER A 290 -28.29 -29.36 -1.83
N ASP A 291 -28.52 -30.64 -1.49
CA ASP A 291 -27.67 -31.75 -1.96
C ASP A 291 -27.83 -31.97 -3.47
N LEU A 292 -29.07 -31.94 -3.96
CA LEU A 292 -29.37 -32.05 -5.39
C LEU A 292 -28.65 -30.94 -6.18
N ASN A 293 -28.75 -29.69 -5.72
CA ASN A 293 -28.09 -28.55 -6.35
C ASN A 293 -26.57 -28.64 -6.25
N ARG A 294 -26.02 -29.00 -5.09
CA ARG A 294 -24.57 -29.20 -4.90
C ARG A 294 -24.01 -30.21 -5.90
N VAL A 295 -24.71 -31.34 -6.08
CA VAL A 295 -24.33 -32.37 -7.05
C VAL A 295 -24.50 -31.90 -8.49
N ASN A 296 -25.56 -31.16 -8.82
CA ASN A 296 -25.72 -30.53 -10.14
C ASN A 296 -24.55 -29.58 -10.45
N THR A 297 -24.14 -28.76 -9.48
CA THR A 297 -22.98 -27.87 -9.61
C THR A 297 -21.71 -28.66 -9.91
N ALA A 298 -21.43 -29.73 -9.16
CA ALA A 298 -20.24 -30.54 -9.40
C ALA A 298 -20.26 -31.32 -10.72
N MET A 299 -21.40 -31.88 -11.12
CA MET A 299 -21.53 -32.53 -12.42
C MET A 299 -21.24 -31.56 -13.56
N ALA A 300 -21.74 -30.32 -13.46
CA ALA A 300 -21.50 -29.30 -14.47
C ALA A 300 -20.04 -28.85 -14.52
N TYR A 301 -19.44 -28.65 -13.35
CA TYR A 301 -18.03 -28.32 -13.22
C TYR A 301 -17.16 -29.41 -13.86
N LEU A 302 -17.41 -30.67 -13.50
CA LEU A 302 -16.70 -31.82 -14.06
C LEU A 302 -16.94 -31.98 -15.55
N ASN A 303 -18.18 -31.78 -16.02
CA ASN A 303 -18.49 -31.81 -17.44
C ASN A 303 -17.70 -30.77 -18.23
N GLY A 304 -17.66 -29.52 -17.74
CA GLY A 304 -16.89 -28.44 -18.37
C GLY A 304 -15.41 -28.81 -18.45
N TRP A 305 -14.83 -29.22 -17.33
CA TRP A 305 -13.43 -29.65 -17.29
C TRP A 305 -13.14 -30.83 -18.24
N LEU A 306 -13.99 -31.85 -18.26
CA LEU A 306 -13.86 -33.02 -19.14
C LEU A 306 -13.95 -32.61 -20.61
N SER A 307 -14.90 -31.74 -20.94
CA SER A 307 -15.11 -31.22 -22.30
C SER A 307 -13.91 -30.40 -22.77
N ASP A 308 -13.35 -29.55 -21.92
CA ASP A 308 -12.14 -28.76 -22.21
C ASP A 308 -10.92 -29.66 -22.43
N ALA A 309 -10.86 -30.80 -21.74
CA ALA A 309 -9.86 -31.83 -21.96
C ALA A 309 -10.14 -32.73 -23.18
N GLY A 310 -11.22 -32.48 -23.93
CA GLY A 310 -11.57 -33.20 -25.16
C GLY A 310 -12.40 -34.47 -24.95
N TYR A 311 -12.86 -34.74 -23.72
CA TYR A 311 -13.73 -35.89 -23.44
C TYR A 311 -15.19 -35.54 -23.68
N VAL A 312 -15.91 -36.44 -24.34
CA VAL A 312 -17.36 -36.35 -24.49
C VAL A 312 -18.00 -37.08 -23.33
N THR A 313 -18.78 -36.36 -22.52
CA THR A 313 -19.61 -36.96 -21.49
C THR A 313 -21.02 -37.22 -22.06
N GLY A 314 -21.76 -38.14 -21.46
CA GLY A 314 -23.20 -38.32 -21.74
C GLY A 314 -24.10 -37.32 -21.00
N TYR A 315 -23.54 -36.25 -20.44
CA TYR A 315 -24.25 -35.30 -19.58
C TYR A 315 -25.23 -34.44 -20.36
N ALA A 316 -26.50 -34.48 -19.98
CA ALA A 316 -27.58 -33.78 -20.67
C ALA A 316 -27.77 -32.31 -20.20
N GLY A 317 -26.98 -31.85 -19.22
CA GLY A 317 -27.01 -30.48 -18.68
C GLY A 317 -27.26 -30.41 -17.18
N GLN A 318 -27.26 -29.19 -16.61
CA GLN A 318 -27.31 -28.92 -15.16
C GLN A 318 -28.53 -29.42 -14.40
N GLY A 319 -29.50 -30.02 -15.09
CA GLY A 319 -30.75 -30.41 -14.47
C GLY A 319 -31.51 -29.19 -13.98
N ILE A 320 -32.19 -29.35 -12.85
CA ILE A 320 -33.10 -28.36 -12.29
C ILE A 320 -32.42 -27.67 -11.10
N ALA A 321 -32.61 -26.36 -10.98
CA ALA A 321 -32.28 -25.62 -9.76
C ALA A 321 -33.43 -25.83 -8.76
N TRP A 322 -33.24 -26.75 -7.81
CA TRP A 322 -34.27 -27.18 -6.88
C TRP A 322 -34.49 -26.15 -5.77
N ALA A 323 -35.74 -25.78 -5.54
CA ALA A 323 -36.18 -25.10 -4.33
C ALA A 323 -36.60 -26.12 -3.25
N ILE A 324 -36.60 -25.68 -1.99
CA ILE A 324 -36.97 -26.56 -0.86
C ILE A 324 -38.40 -27.12 -0.95
N ASP A 325 -39.30 -26.37 -1.60
CA ASP A 325 -40.71 -26.73 -1.77
C ASP A 325 -41.00 -27.47 -3.09
N ASP A 326 -39.97 -27.70 -3.92
CA ASP A 326 -40.15 -28.45 -5.16
C ASP A 326 -40.40 -29.93 -4.86
N ILE A 327 -41.31 -30.52 -5.63
CA ILE A 327 -41.62 -31.95 -5.57
C ILE A 327 -41.01 -32.62 -6.81
N PRO A 328 -39.90 -33.37 -6.66
CA PRO A 328 -39.24 -34.01 -7.80
C PRO A 328 -40.14 -35.06 -8.47
N LEU A 329 -40.26 -34.97 -9.80
CA LEU A 329 -40.88 -36.02 -10.59
C LEU A 329 -39.91 -37.20 -10.74
N GLN A 330 -40.44 -38.41 -10.80
CA GLN A 330 -39.64 -39.64 -10.96
C GLN A 330 -38.75 -39.57 -12.21
N ALA A 331 -39.25 -39.00 -13.32
CA ALA A 331 -38.46 -38.82 -14.54
C ALA A 331 -37.27 -37.86 -14.32
N GLN A 332 -37.45 -36.77 -13.57
CA GLN A 332 -36.38 -35.81 -13.27
C GLN A 332 -35.29 -36.43 -12.40
N MET A 333 -35.67 -37.31 -11.47
CA MET A 333 -34.73 -38.06 -10.63
C MET A 333 -33.99 -39.15 -11.41
N ALA A 334 -34.65 -39.78 -12.38
CA ALA A 334 -33.99 -40.71 -13.30
C ALA A 334 -32.96 -39.97 -14.18
N ASP A 335 -33.32 -38.80 -14.72
CA ASP A 335 -32.40 -37.96 -15.50
C ASP A 335 -31.22 -37.48 -14.65
N TYR A 336 -31.46 -37.11 -13.39
CA TYR A 336 -30.42 -36.73 -12.44
C TYR A 336 -29.41 -37.87 -12.20
N LEU A 337 -29.89 -39.08 -11.87
CA LEU A 337 -29.02 -40.25 -11.69
C LEU A 337 -28.31 -40.66 -12.99
N SER A 338 -28.97 -40.52 -14.13
CA SER A 338 -28.38 -40.73 -15.46
C SER A 338 -27.20 -39.77 -15.69
N ASN A 339 -27.35 -38.49 -15.35
CA ASN A 339 -26.27 -37.51 -15.42
C ASN A 339 -25.11 -37.84 -14.48
N VAL A 340 -25.37 -38.28 -13.24
CA VAL A 340 -24.31 -38.73 -12.32
C VAL A 340 -23.54 -39.90 -12.93
N GLY A 341 -24.26 -40.87 -13.51
CA GLY A 341 -23.69 -42.01 -14.20
C GLY A 341 -22.91 -41.63 -15.47
N ALA A 342 -23.38 -40.64 -16.22
CA ALA A 342 -22.71 -40.15 -17.41
C ALA A 342 -21.36 -39.50 -17.09
N ILE A 343 -21.30 -38.70 -16.02
CA ILE A 343 -20.03 -38.10 -15.56
C ILE A 343 -19.11 -39.19 -15.00
N GLY A 344 -19.60 -39.99 -14.05
CA GLY A 344 -18.83 -41.06 -13.39
C GLY A 344 -18.35 -42.16 -14.34
N GLY A 345 -19.09 -42.41 -15.41
CA GLY A 345 -18.80 -43.42 -16.41
C GLY A 345 -17.82 -42.99 -17.49
N THR A 346 -17.34 -41.73 -17.48
CA THR A 346 -16.37 -41.22 -18.47
C THR A 346 -15.06 -42.01 -18.41
N PHE A 347 -14.71 -42.52 -17.23
CA PHE A 347 -13.52 -43.33 -17.00
C PHE A 347 -13.83 -44.56 -16.14
N PRO A 348 -13.01 -45.63 -16.23
CA PRO A 348 -13.09 -46.73 -15.28
C PRO A 348 -12.60 -46.28 -13.89
N LEU A 349 -13.53 -45.98 -13.00
CA LEU A 349 -13.24 -45.58 -11.62
C LEU A 349 -13.03 -46.81 -10.73
N ALA A 350 -11.79 -47.05 -10.32
CA ALA A 350 -11.48 -48.12 -9.36
C ALA A 350 -12.22 -47.88 -8.04
N ASN A 351 -12.92 -48.91 -7.55
CA ASN A 351 -13.71 -48.88 -6.31
C ASN A 351 -14.85 -47.84 -6.29
N ALA A 352 -15.33 -47.38 -7.47
CA ALA A 352 -16.55 -46.58 -7.49
C ALA A 352 -17.74 -47.43 -7.01
N PRO A 353 -18.52 -46.92 -6.04
CA PRO A 353 -19.72 -47.62 -5.61
C PRO A 353 -20.79 -47.57 -6.70
N ALA A 354 -21.73 -48.52 -6.65
CA ALA A 354 -22.86 -48.53 -7.57
C ALA A 354 -23.81 -47.35 -7.25
N ILE A 355 -24.09 -46.54 -8.27
CA ILE A 355 -25.12 -45.50 -8.20
C ILE A 355 -26.48 -46.18 -7.96
N PRO A 356 -27.34 -45.65 -7.08
CA PRO A 356 -28.70 -46.17 -6.88
C PRO A 356 -29.49 -46.25 -8.19
N ALA A 357 -30.33 -47.26 -8.34
CA ALA A 357 -31.20 -47.39 -9.51
C ALA A 357 -32.37 -46.39 -9.51
N SER A 358 -32.71 -45.84 -8.33
CA SER A 358 -33.80 -44.90 -8.13
C SER A 358 -33.49 -43.99 -6.93
N MET A 359 -34.04 -42.77 -6.95
CA MET A 359 -34.08 -41.86 -5.79
C MET A 359 -35.24 -42.20 -4.82
N GLU A 360 -36.14 -43.10 -5.23
CA GLU A 360 -37.22 -43.58 -4.38
C GLU A 360 -36.65 -44.42 -3.23
N PHE A 361 -37.02 -44.10 -1.98
CA PHE A 361 -36.46 -44.71 -0.78
C PHE A 361 -34.93 -44.66 -0.70
N LEU A 362 -34.33 -43.54 -1.14
CA LEU A 362 -32.88 -43.34 -1.11
C LEU A 362 -32.32 -43.57 0.30
N THR A 363 -31.35 -44.48 0.41
CA THR A 363 -30.61 -44.74 1.65
C THR A 363 -29.46 -43.76 1.81
N HIS A 364 -28.96 -43.58 3.04
CA HIS A 364 -27.76 -42.78 3.29
C HIS A 364 -26.54 -43.30 2.52
N GLU A 365 -26.39 -44.62 2.38
CA GLU A 365 -25.37 -45.23 1.52
C GLU A 365 -25.57 -44.86 0.06
N GLY A 366 -26.81 -44.91 -0.46
CA GLY A 366 -27.12 -44.51 -1.82
C GLY A 366 -26.80 -43.03 -2.09
N ALA A 367 -27.11 -42.15 -1.14
CA ALA A 367 -26.72 -40.74 -1.19
C ALA A 367 -25.19 -40.56 -1.22
N ASN A 368 -24.47 -41.29 -0.36
CA ASN A 368 -23.01 -41.29 -0.36
C ASN A 368 -22.45 -41.75 -1.71
N HIS A 369 -23.04 -42.78 -2.31
CA HIS A 369 -22.58 -43.32 -3.60
C HIS A 369 -22.69 -42.29 -4.72
N ILE A 370 -23.80 -41.53 -4.78
CA ILE A 370 -24.02 -40.47 -5.78
C ILE A 370 -22.87 -39.45 -5.74
N GLU A 371 -22.56 -38.94 -4.56
CA GLU A 371 -21.50 -37.93 -4.40
C GLU A 371 -20.09 -38.52 -4.54
N ARG A 372 -19.88 -39.74 -4.03
CA ARG A 372 -18.59 -40.41 -4.06
C ARG A 372 -18.08 -40.64 -5.49
N VAL A 373 -18.98 -40.98 -6.41
CA VAL A 373 -18.62 -41.17 -7.83
C VAL A 373 -18.04 -39.89 -8.43
N LEU A 374 -18.58 -38.72 -8.09
CA LEU A 374 -18.09 -37.43 -8.60
C LEU A 374 -16.74 -37.05 -7.98
N VAL A 375 -16.57 -37.28 -6.67
CA VAL A 375 -15.27 -37.09 -6.00
C VAL A 375 -14.20 -37.98 -6.65
N LEU A 376 -14.51 -39.26 -6.91
CA LEU A 376 -13.58 -40.17 -7.59
C LEU A 376 -13.30 -39.75 -9.04
N THR A 377 -14.29 -39.18 -9.72
CA THR A 377 -14.11 -38.64 -11.08
C THR A 377 -13.09 -37.50 -11.09
N ASP A 378 -13.18 -36.57 -10.13
CA ASP A 378 -12.21 -35.47 -10.05
C ASP A 378 -10.82 -35.94 -9.62
N GLN A 379 -10.71 -37.02 -8.83
CA GLN A 379 -9.40 -37.61 -8.53
C GLN A 379 -8.66 -38.10 -9.78
N ILE A 380 -9.37 -38.48 -10.86
CA ILE A 380 -8.73 -38.81 -12.13
C ILE A 380 -8.08 -37.57 -12.75
N ARG A 381 -8.67 -36.37 -12.60
CA ARG A 381 -8.08 -35.12 -13.09
C ARG A 381 -6.67 -34.90 -12.57
N ALA A 382 -6.48 -35.06 -11.25
CA ALA A 382 -5.16 -34.92 -10.62
C ALA A 382 -4.14 -35.93 -11.19
N ARG A 383 -4.60 -37.14 -11.53
CA ARG A 383 -3.76 -38.17 -12.18
C ARG A 383 -3.43 -37.83 -13.63
N LEU A 384 -4.40 -37.35 -14.40
CA LEU A 384 -4.19 -36.97 -15.81
C LEU A 384 -3.21 -35.81 -15.94
N LYS A 385 -3.30 -34.79 -15.08
CA LYS A 385 -2.34 -33.67 -15.05
C LYS A 385 -0.90 -34.11 -14.76
N ARG A 386 -0.73 -35.14 -13.92
CA ARG A 386 0.59 -35.67 -13.56
C ARG A 386 1.12 -36.72 -14.54
N SER A 387 0.33 -37.14 -15.53
CA SER A 387 0.75 -38.10 -16.54
C SER A 387 1.45 -37.34 -17.68
N PRO A 388 2.79 -37.39 -17.81
CA PRO A 388 3.47 -36.87 -18.97
C PRO A 388 3.08 -37.75 -20.16
N PHE A 389 2.16 -37.31 -21.00
CA PHE A 389 2.09 -37.84 -22.35
C PHE A 389 3.35 -37.39 -23.09
N VAL A 390 4.43 -38.17 -22.99
CA VAL A 390 5.45 -38.20 -24.04
C VAL A 390 4.79 -38.84 -25.25
N SER A 391 4.25 -38.01 -26.13
CA SER A 391 3.79 -38.40 -27.46
C SER A 391 4.69 -37.72 -28.49
N GLY A 392 5.29 -38.56 -29.33
CA GLY A 392 6.48 -38.30 -30.13
C GLY A 392 7.46 -39.42 -29.83
N GLU A 393 7.18 -40.67 -30.22
CA GLU A 393 7.05 -41.05 -31.63
C GLU A 393 5.86 -41.98 -31.89
N ILE A 394 5.06 -41.61 -32.90
CA ILE A 394 4.31 -42.57 -33.70
C ILE A 394 5.27 -43.06 -34.77
N PHE A 395 5.72 -44.32 -34.67
CA PHE A 395 6.09 -45.10 -35.84
C PHE A 395 5.18 -46.32 -35.93
N CYS A 396 4.19 -46.21 -36.81
CA CYS A 396 3.56 -47.32 -37.48
C CYS A 396 4.46 -47.65 -38.69
N GLY A 397 5.04 -48.85 -38.76
CA GLY A 397 5.79 -49.31 -39.95
C GLY A 397 6.70 -50.49 -39.67
N GLU A 398 6.57 -51.52 -40.50
CA GLU A 398 7.34 -52.77 -40.63
C GLU A 398 8.77 -52.78 -40.07
N VAL A 399 9.12 -53.87 -39.33
CA VAL A 399 9.98 -54.96 -39.84
C VAL A 399 9.48 -56.30 -39.29
#